data_AF-A0A2X3EYY6-F1
#
_entry.id   AF-A0A2X3EYY6-F1
#
_cell.length_a   1.000
_cell.length_b   1.000
_cell.length_c   1.000
_cell.angle_alpha   90.00
_cell.angle_beta   90.00
_cell.angle_gamma   90.00
#
_symmetry.space_group_name_H-M   'P 1'
#
loop_
_entity.id
_entity.type
_entity.pdbx_description
1 polymer ?
#
loop_
_entity_poly.entity_id
_entity_poly.type
_entity_poly.pdbx_seq_one_letter_code
_entity_poly.pdbx_strand_id
1 'polypeptide(L)'
;MSKEDDIRLDQKVRAAWMYYIAGQNQSEIASLLGTSRPVVQRLIAAAKEEGIVSINLHHPVANCLDYAQLLQEKYRLIECNVVPAFSEESTLDSVSFGCYQLMARYLQDDKEKIIGLGSGLTLKKALQRIDFDSLNTRCVALISAMNADGQCNYYDDVPLLLTRKIKAKYYQWPAPRYAQSADEYEMWCTNRLFRSVSGVAREADVIFVGIGPLGTQSRSLKTALSIRRRWMS
;
A
#
# COMPACT_ATOMS: atom_id res chain seq x y z
N MET A 1 -17.82 2.00 42.60
CA MET A 1 -17.85 0.67 41.96
C MET A 1 -18.63 -0.27 42.85
N SER A 2 -19.58 -1.01 42.31
CA SER A 2 -20.37 -1.97 43.09
C SER A 2 -19.52 -3.19 43.43
N LYS A 3 -19.89 -3.95 44.46
CA LYS A 3 -19.23 -5.22 44.84
C LYS A 3 -19.18 -6.22 43.68
N GLU A 4 -20.15 -6.17 42.76
CA GLU A 4 -20.20 -7.03 41.57
C GLU A 4 -19.18 -6.65 40.49
N ASP A 5 -18.86 -5.37 40.36
CA ASP A 5 -17.88 -4.89 39.38
C ASP A 5 -16.46 -5.38 39.74
N ASP A 6 -16.16 -5.39 41.03
CA ASP A 6 -14.87 -5.85 41.57
C ASP A 6 -14.67 -7.36 41.36
N ILE A 7 -15.73 -8.15 41.58
CA ILE A 7 -15.73 -9.60 41.33
C ILE A 7 -15.55 -9.91 39.84
N ARG A 8 -16.21 -9.14 38.95
CA ARG A 8 -16.05 -9.30 37.50
C ARG A 8 -14.65 -8.92 37.03
N LEU A 9 -14.06 -7.87 37.60
CA LEU A 9 -12.69 -7.47 37.30
C LEU A 9 -11.69 -8.55 37.74
N ASP A 10 -11.83 -9.09 38.96
CA ASP A 10 -10.99 -10.19 39.45
C ASP A 10 -11.04 -11.42 38.54
N GLN A 11 -12.25 -11.81 38.09
CA GLN A 11 -12.41 -12.94 37.18
C GLN A 11 -11.75 -12.69 35.81
N LYS A 12 -11.82 -11.48 35.27
CA LYS A 12 -11.12 -11.11 34.02
C LYS A 12 -9.61 -11.21 34.19
N VAL A 13 -9.07 -10.65 35.27
CA VAL A 13 -7.63 -10.65 35.57
C VAL A 13 -7.12 -12.08 35.76
N ARG A 14 -7.82 -12.92 36.53
CA ARG A 14 -7.42 -14.31 36.78
C ARG A 14 -7.48 -15.16 35.51
N ALA A 15 -8.55 -15.05 34.72
CA ALA A 15 -8.66 -15.75 33.44
C ALA A 15 -7.54 -15.35 32.47
N ALA A 16 -7.25 -14.04 32.38
CA ALA A 16 -6.17 -13.53 31.56
C ALA A 16 -4.78 -14.01 32.02
N TRP A 17 -4.49 -13.99 33.32
CA TRP A 17 -3.21 -14.45 33.88
C TRP A 17 -3.00 -15.95 33.61
N MET A 18 -4.02 -16.78 33.85
CA MET A 18 -3.94 -18.23 33.61
C MET A 18 -3.70 -18.54 32.13
N TYR A 19 -4.30 -17.78 31.22
CA TYR A 19 -4.15 -17.97 29.79
C TYR A 19 -2.80 -17.49 29.25
N TYR A 20 -2.44 -16.22 29.53
CA TYR A 20 -1.27 -15.59 28.91
C TYR A 20 0.04 -15.86 29.65
N ILE A 21 0.01 -16.02 30.98
CA ILE A 21 1.21 -16.22 31.80
C ILE A 21 1.38 -17.69 32.16
N ALA A 22 0.33 -18.37 32.63
CA ALA A 22 0.42 -19.77 33.03
C ALA A 22 0.26 -20.77 31.87
N GLY A 23 -0.09 -20.30 30.66
CA GLY A 23 -0.18 -21.13 29.45
C GLY A 23 -1.30 -22.17 29.44
N GLN A 24 -2.30 -22.02 30.31
CA GLN A 24 -3.43 -22.95 30.40
C GLN A 24 -4.39 -22.76 29.22
N ASN A 25 -5.00 -23.85 28.76
CA ASN A 25 -6.04 -23.76 27.74
C ASN A 25 -7.40 -23.33 28.35
N GLN A 26 -8.31 -22.84 27.52
CA GLN A 26 -9.59 -22.28 27.98
C GLN A 26 -10.49 -23.31 28.70
N SER A 27 -10.32 -24.60 28.43
CA SER A 27 -11.08 -25.67 29.10
C SER A 27 -10.55 -25.93 30.51
N GLU A 28 -9.23 -25.89 30.71
CA GLU A 28 -8.59 -25.99 32.03
C GLU A 28 -8.97 -24.81 32.92
N ILE A 29 -8.93 -23.60 32.36
CA ILE A 29 -9.31 -22.37 33.06
C ILE A 29 -10.79 -22.40 33.45
N ALA A 30 -11.66 -22.92 32.58
CA ALA A 30 -13.08 -23.06 32.85
C ALA A 30 -13.34 -23.95 34.08
N SER A 31 -12.64 -25.09 34.15
CA SER A 31 -12.69 -25.99 35.31
C SER A 31 -12.17 -25.32 36.59
N LEU A 32 -11.08 -24.55 36.52
CA LEU A 32 -10.47 -23.87 37.66
C LEU A 32 -11.29 -22.69 38.19
N LEU A 33 -11.98 -21.96 37.30
CA LEU A 33 -12.82 -20.83 37.65
C LEU A 33 -14.29 -21.22 37.93
N GLY A 34 -14.63 -22.51 37.83
CA GLY A 34 -15.98 -23.01 38.04
C GLY A 34 -16.99 -22.43 37.04
N THR A 35 -16.56 -22.19 35.81
CA THR A 35 -17.38 -21.57 34.75
C THR A 35 -17.28 -22.33 33.44
N SER A 36 -17.94 -21.85 32.38
CA SER A 36 -17.92 -22.49 31.06
C SER A 36 -16.83 -21.91 30.15
N ARG A 37 -16.33 -22.73 29.21
CA ARG A 37 -15.34 -22.30 28.21
C ARG A 37 -15.75 -21.01 27.44
N PRO A 38 -17.01 -20.83 26.99
CA PRO A 38 -17.43 -19.58 26.36
C PRO A 38 -17.38 -18.36 27.28
N VAL A 39 -17.60 -18.54 28.59
CA VAL A 39 -17.47 -17.46 29.58
C VAL A 39 -16.00 -17.08 29.75
N VAL A 40 -15.10 -18.06 29.89
CA VAL A 40 -13.65 -17.81 29.93
C VAL A 40 -13.18 -17.05 28.68
N GLN A 41 -13.63 -17.45 27.50
CA GLN A 41 -13.28 -16.76 26.25
C GLN A 41 -13.72 -15.29 26.28
N ARG A 42 -14.94 -15.00 26.76
CA ARG A 42 -15.43 -13.63 26.92
C ARG A 42 -14.65 -12.84 27.96
N LEU A 43 -14.27 -13.46 29.08
CA LEU A 43 -13.47 -12.81 30.13
C LEU A 43 -12.07 -12.41 29.61
N ILE A 44 -11.40 -13.30 28.88
CA ILE A 44 -10.10 -13.02 28.27
C ILE A 44 -10.22 -11.91 27.21
N ALA A 45 -11.26 -11.97 26.37
CA ALA A 45 -11.52 -10.93 25.37
C ALA A 45 -11.79 -9.57 26.02
N ALA A 46 -12.64 -9.51 27.05
CA ALA A 46 -12.94 -8.29 27.80
C ALA A 46 -11.69 -7.73 28.50
N ALA A 47 -10.83 -8.59 29.06
CA ALA A 47 -9.56 -8.16 29.67
C ALA A 47 -8.62 -7.49 28.65
N LYS A 48 -8.66 -7.95 27.40
CA LYS A 48 -7.90 -7.33 26.31
C LYS A 48 -8.53 -6.01 25.83
N GLU A 49 -9.85 -5.98 25.67
CA GLU A 49 -10.61 -4.81 25.21
C GLU A 49 -10.57 -3.65 26.20
N GLU A 50 -10.62 -3.94 27.50
CA GLU A 50 -10.53 -2.96 28.59
C GLU A 50 -9.08 -2.55 28.92
N GLY A 51 -8.09 -3.08 28.20
CA GLY A 51 -6.67 -2.73 28.40
C GLY A 51 -6.03 -3.30 29.67
N ILE A 52 -6.69 -4.23 30.36
CA ILE A 52 -6.15 -4.94 31.54
C ILE A 52 -4.93 -5.78 31.15
N VAL A 53 -4.91 -6.30 29.92
CA VAL A 53 -3.78 -7.01 29.33
C VAL A 53 -3.21 -6.23 28.16
N SER A 54 -1.91 -5.95 28.21
CA SER A 54 -1.13 -5.48 27.06
C SER A 54 -0.14 -6.57 26.65
N ILE A 55 -0.13 -6.90 25.36
CA ILE A 55 0.78 -7.91 24.80
C ILE A 55 1.92 -7.16 24.10
N ASN A 56 3.13 -7.25 24.64
CA ASN A 56 4.32 -6.73 24.00
C ASN A 56 5.00 -7.84 23.19
N LEU A 57 5.01 -7.71 21.86
CA LEU A 57 5.65 -8.66 20.96
C LEU A 57 7.10 -8.23 20.73
N HIS A 58 8.07 -8.94 21.26
CA HIS A 58 9.48 -8.69 20.94
C HIS A 58 9.85 -9.35 19.60
N HIS A 59 9.48 -8.70 18.49
CA HIS A 59 9.83 -9.12 17.13
C HIS A 59 10.03 -7.88 16.23
N PRO A 60 10.91 -7.87 15.21
CA PRO A 60 11.08 -6.74 14.29
C PRO A 60 9.78 -6.26 13.63
N VAL A 61 8.80 -7.16 13.49
CA VAL A 61 7.45 -6.84 13.00
C VAL A 61 6.68 -5.95 13.98
N ALA A 62 6.85 -6.11 15.30
CA ALA A 62 6.19 -5.24 16.27
C ALA A 62 6.68 -3.79 16.15
N ASN A 63 8.00 -3.59 15.99
CA ASN A 63 8.54 -2.26 15.71
C ASN A 63 7.96 -1.68 14.42
N CYS A 64 7.75 -2.50 13.38
CA CYS A 64 7.13 -2.04 12.14
C CYS A 64 5.67 -1.58 12.36
N LEU A 65 4.90 -2.30 13.17
CA LEU A 65 3.52 -1.92 13.52
C LEU A 65 3.50 -0.59 14.28
N ASP A 66 4.38 -0.43 15.27
CA ASP A 66 4.50 0.80 16.06
C ASP A 66 4.88 1.99 15.16
N TYR A 67 5.88 1.82 14.28
CA TYR A 67 6.26 2.87 13.34
C TYR A 67 5.16 3.19 12.33
N ALA A 68 4.42 2.18 11.85
CA ALA A 68 3.30 2.40 10.95
C ALA A 68 2.23 3.26 11.62
N GLN A 69 1.87 2.95 12.87
CA GLN A 69 0.92 3.74 13.65
C GLN A 69 1.42 5.19 13.86
N LEU A 70 2.67 5.35 14.29
CA LEU A 70 3.27 6.69 14.48
C LEU A 70 3.28 7.52 13.19
N LEU A 71 3.55 6.90 12.04
CA LEU A 71 3.51 7.56 10.73
C LEU A 71 2.08 7.94 10.33
N GLN A 72 1.09 7.06 10.57
CA GLN A 72 -0.32 7.37 10.32
C GLN A 72 -0.77 8.56 11.15
N GLU A 73 -0.49 8.58 12.45
CA GLU A 73 -0.90 9.66 13.36
C GLU A 73 -0.22 10.98 12.98
N LYS A 74 1.10 10.94 12.76
CA LYS A 74 1.90 12.15 12.44
C LYS A 74 1.50 12.78 11.11
N TYR A 75 1.29 11.97 10.07
CA TYR A 75 1.02 12.47 8.71
C TYR A 75 -0.45 12.35 8.30
N ARG A 76 -1.33 11.89 9.21
CA ARG A 76 -2.77 11.68 8.99
C ARG A 76 -3.04 10.77 7.78
N LEU A 77 -2.29 9.68 7.67
CA LEU A 77 -2.44 8.70 6.59
C LEU A 77 -3.63 7.78 6.90
N ILE A 78 -4.43 7.48 5.86
CA ILE A 78 -5.52 6.50 5.96
C ILE A 78 -4.96 5.12 6.33
N GLU A 79 -3.89 4.71 5.66
CA GLU A 79 -3.19 3.44 5.91
C GLU A 79 -1.68 3.66 5.79
N CYS A 80 -0.89 3.06 6.68
CA CYS A 80 0.56 2.96 6.53
C CYS A 80 0.97 1.51 6.74
N ASN A 81 1.81 0.98 5.85
CA ASN A 81 2.41 -0.33 6.01
C ASN A 81 3.92 -0.16 6.06
N VAL A 82 4.53 -0.60 7.16
CA VAL A 82 5.98 -0.66 7.32
C VAL A 82 6.39 -2.12 7.27
N VAL A 83 7.37 -2.42 6.43
CA VAL A 83 7.84 -3.80 6.22
C VAL A 83 9.23 -3.96 6.85
N PRO A 84 9.54 -5.15 7.39
CA PRO A 84 10.89 -5.42 7.90
C PRO A 84 11.89 -5.47 6.74
N ALA A 85 13.04 -4.85 6.95
CA ALA A 85 14.17 -4.86 6.03
C ALA A 85 15.43 -5.36 6.76
N PHE A 86 16.10 -6.35 6.18
CA PHE A 86 17.28 -6.98 6.79
C PHE A 86 18.60 -6.62 6.06
N SER A 87 18.49 -6.14 4.82
CA SER A 87 19.59 -5.72 3.93
C SER A 87 19.04 -4.82 2.81
N GLU A 88 19.89 -4.09 2.09
CA GLU A 88 19.43 -3.28 0.93
C GLU A 88 18.71 -4.13 -0.13
N GLU A 89 19.25 -5.32 -0.44
CA GLU A 89 18.68 -6.22 -1.43
C GLU A 89 17.31 -6.77 -0.99
N SER A 90 17.18 -7.14 0.30
CA SER A 90 15.89 -7.58 0.87
C SER A 90 14.90 -6.42 1.03
N THR A 91 15.36 -5.17 1.15
CA THR A 91 14.49 -4.00 1.33
C THR A 91 13.55 -3.85 0.14
N LEU A 92 14.09 -3.91 -1.09
CA LEU A 92 13.26 -3.79 -2.29
C LEU A 92 12.25 -4.93 -2.39
N ASP A 93 12.63 -6.16 -2.03
CA ASP A 93 11.70 -7.30 -2.00
C ASP A 93 10.59 -7.12 -0.97
N SER A 94 10.94 -6.77 0.27
CA SER A 94 9.97 -6.52 1.33
C SER A 94 8.98 -5.41 0.95
N VAL A 95 9.47 -4.28 0.44
CA VAL A 95 8.62 -3.14 0.06
C VAL A 95 7.75 -3.49 -1.15
N SER A 96 8.30 -4.21 -2.13
CA SER A 96 7.53 -4.65 -3.30
C SER A 96 6.44 -5.67 -2.91
N PHE A 97 6.71 -6.53 -1.93
CA PHE A 97 5.72 -7.45 -1.38
C PHE A 97 4.60 -6.71 -0.64
N GLY A 98 4.93 -5.77 0.24
CA GLY A 98 3.92 -4.93 0.92
C GLY A 98 3.08 -4.11 -0.06
N CYS A 99 3.72 -3.57 -1.12
CA CYS A 99 3.03 -2.90 -2.22
C CYS A 99 2.05 -3.84 -2.95
N TYR A 100 2.49 -5.06 -3.29
CA TYR A 100 1.64 -6.08 -3.89
C TYR A 100 0.41 -6.39 -3.02
N GLN A 101 0.59 -6.60 -1.71
CA GLN A 101 -0.53 -6.90 -0.80
C GLN A 101 -1.57 -5.79 -0.80
N LEU A 102 -1.13 -4.53 -0.79
CA LEU A 102 -2.04 -3.39 -0.88
C LEU A 102 -2.75 -3.34 -2.24
N MET A 103 -2.00 -3.47 -3.34
CA MET A 103 -2.57 -3.49 -4.69
C MET A 103 -3.61 -4.61 -4.86
N ALA A 104 -3.34 -5.80 -4.34
CA ALA A 104 -4.25 -6.94 -4.42
C ALA A 104 -5.62 -6.64 -3.77
N ARG A 105 -5.65 -5.92 -2.64
CA ARG A 105 -6.91 -5.52 -1.99
C ARG A 105 -7.81 -4.66 -2.88
N TYR A 106 -7.22 -3.83 -3.75
CA TYR A 106 -7.98 -3.00 -4.70
C TYR A 106 -8.29 -3.73 -6.00
N LEU A 107 -7.46 -4.68 -6.41
CA LEU A 107 -7.58 -5.33 -7.72
C LEU A 107 -8.40 -6.62 -7.71
N GLN A 108 -8.47 -7.35 -6.60
CA GLN A 108 -9.06 -8.69 -6.54
C GLN A 108 -10.59 -8.76 -6.53
N ASP A 109 -11.30 -7.64 -6.35
CA ASP A 109 -12.75 -7.61 -6.61
C ASP A 109 -13.05 -7.36 -8.10
N ASP A 110 -14.25 -7.73 -8.53
CA ASP A 110 -14.70 -7.55 -9.92
C ASP A 110 -15.53 -6.28 -10.13
N LYS A 111 -15.40 -5.30 -9.22
CA LYS A 111 -16.11 -4.03 -9.36
C LYS A 111 -15.49 -3.20 -10.48
N GLU A 112 -16.33 -2.43 -11.16
CA GLU A 112 -15.82 -1.41 -12.08
C GLU A 112 -15.02 -0.38 -11.30
N LYS A 113 -13.79 -0.15 -11.75
CA LYS A 113 -12.84 0.80 -11.15
C LYS A 113 -11.80 1.25 -12.14
N ILE A 114 -11.25 2.42 -11.89
CA ILE A 114 -10.17 3.05 -12.64
C ILE A 114 -8.93 3.10 -11.75
N ILE A 115 -7.85 2.46 -12.21
CA ILE A 115 -6.57 2.38 -11.51
C ILE A 115 -5.55 3.25 -12.25
N GLY A 116 -5.06 4.29 -11.58
CA GLY A 116 -3.94 5.09 -12.05
C GLY A 116 -2.61 4.46 -11.70
N LEU A 117 -1.70 4.34 -12.67
CA LEU A 117 -0.38 3.75 -12.47
C LEU A 117 0.72 4.71 -12.89
N GLY A 118 1.62 4.96 -11.96
CA GLY A 118 2.91 5.55 -12.26
C GLY A 118 3.88 4.56 -12.86
N SER A 119 5.16 4.87 -12.71
CA SER A 119 6.28 4.08 -13.16
C SER A 119 7.24 3.85 -11.98
N GLY A 120 8.08 2.82 -12.06
CA GLY A 120 9.16 2.61 -11.10
C GLY A 120 9.47 1.15 -10.79
N LEU A 121 10.64 0.93 -10.18
CA LEU A 121 11.17 -0.40 -9.89
C LEU A 121 10.30 -1.17 -8.88
N THR A 122 9.86 -0.51 -7.79
CA THR A 122 9.01 -1.11 -6.76
C THR A 122 7.69 -1.62 -7.34
N LEU A 123 7.01 -0.79 -8.15
CA LEU A 123 5.78 -1.20 -8.83
C LEU A 123 6.07 -2.37 -9.77
N LYS A 124 7.07 -2.25 -10.64
CA LYS A 124 7.43 -3.32 -11.60
C LYS A 124 7.68 -4.66 -10.90
N LYS A 125 8.36 -4.65 -9.75
CA LYS A 125 8.64 -5.87 -8.95
C LYS A 125 7.40 -6.38 -8.21
N ALA A 126 6.54 -5.50 -7.71
CA ALA A 126 5.25 -5.89 -7.12
C ALA A 126 4.36 -6.62 -8.13
N LEU A 127 4.31 -6.13 -9.37
CA LEU A 127 3.51 -6.73 -10.46
C LEU A 127 3.91 -8.17 -10.80
N GLN A 128 5.12 -8.61 -10.49
CA GLN A 128 5.55 -10.00 -10.74
C GLN A 128 4.70 -11.01 -9.97
N ARG A 129 4.14 -10.60 -8.82
CA ARG A 129 3.35 -11.44 -7.91
C ARG A 129 1.85 -11.44 -8.24
N ILE A 130 1.40 -10.61 -9.18
CA ILE A 130 0.01 -10.57 -9.62
C ILE A 130 -0.21 -11.68 -10.64
N ASP A 131 -1.12 -12.61 -10.30
CA ASP A 131 -1.46 -13.81 -11.07
C ASP A 131 -2.99 -14.03 -11.18
N PHE A 132 -3.78 -12.98 -10.97
CA PHE A 132 -5.23 -12.99 -11.03
C PHE A 132 -5.78 -11.97 -12.04
N ASP A 133 -7.01 -12.20 -12.49
CA ASP A 133 -7.74 -11.33 -13.41
C ASP A 133 -8.52 -10.23 -12.67
N SER A 134 -8.82 -9.12 -13.37
CA SER A 134 -9.73 -8.06 -12.93
C SER A 134 -10.37 -7.39 -14.15
N LEU A 135 -11.38 -8.07 -14.72
CA LEU A 135 -11.88 -7.81 -16.07
C LEU A 135 -12.61 -6.46 -16.20
N ASN A 136 -13.25 -6.00 -15.13
CA ASN A 136 -13.96 -4.72 -15.08
C ASN A 136 -13.05 -3.53 -14.72
N THR A 137 -11.74 -3.76 -14.56
CA THR A 137 -10.77 -2.70 -14.29
C THR A 137 -10.39 -1.95 -15.57
N ARG A 138 -10.28 -0.63 -15.44
CA ARG A 138 -9.60 0.26 -16.41
C ARG A 138 -8.29 0.73 -15.80
N CYS A 139 -7.18 0.56 -16.51
CA CYS A 139 -5.87 1.06 -16.08
C CYS A 139 -5.49 2.28 -16.92
N VAL A 140 -4.99 3.32 -16.26
CA VAL A 140 -4.49 4.54 -16.92
C VAL A 140 -3.07 4.82 -16.48
N ALA A 141 -2.17 5.01 -17.45
CA ALA A 141 -0.82 5.48 -17.16
C ALA A 141 -0.89 6.94 -16.67
N LEU A 142 -0.12 7.29 -15.65
CA LEU A 142 -0.02 8.65 -15.11
C LEU A 142 1.17 9.44 -15.67
N ILE A 143 2.06 8.75 -16.38
CA ILE A 143 3.22 9.32 -17.04
C ILE A 143 3.30 8.70 -18.43
N SER A 144 3.63 9.51 -19.45
CA SER A 144 3.88 8.98 -20.78
C SER A 144 5.04 8.00 -20.80
N ALA A 145 4.87 6.93 -21.58
CA ALA A 145 5.89 5.92 -21.80
C ALA A 145 7.01 6.35 -22.75
N MET A 146 6.93 7.55 -23.31
CA MET A 146 7.85 8.01 -24.34
C MET A 146 8.54 9.32 -23.94
N ASN A 147 9.86 9.36 -24.07
CA ASN A 147 10.65 10.58 -23.95
C ASN A 147 10.51 11.46 -25.21
N ALA A 148 11.03 12.69 -25.17
CA ALA A 148 10.92 13.64 -26.29
C ALA A 148 11.66 13.18 -27.58
N ASP A 149 12.58 12.23 -27.46
CA ASP A 149 13.32 11.60 -28.57
C ASP A 149 12.67 10.29 -29.07
N GLY A 150 11.50 9.93 -28.54
CA GLY A 150 10.77 8.73 -28.92
C GLY A 150 11.17 7.46 -28.17
N GLN A 151 12.18 7.50 -27.30
CA GLN A 151 12.63 6.32 -26.57
C GLN A 151 11.79 6.04 -25.32
N CYS A 152 11.60 4.75 -25.03
CA CYS A 152 10.97 4.26 -23.80
C CYS A 152 12.05 3.85 -22.79
N ASN A 153 11.81 4.11 -21.50
CA ASN A 153 12.66 3.64 -20.41
C ASN A 153 12.21 2.27 -19.90
N TYR A 154 13.11 1.57 -19.19
CA TYR A 154 12.84 0.25 -18.61
C TYR A 154 11.60 0.16 -17.71
N TYR A 155 11.14 1.28 -17.14
CA TYR A 155 9.99 1.32 -16.23
C TYR A 155 8.69 1.81 -16.88
N ASP A 156 8.74 2.18 -18.16
CA ASP A 156 7.64 2.85 -18.85
C ASP A 156 6.53 1.86 -19.27
N ASP A 157 6.84 0.57 -19.23
CA ASP A 157 5.91 -0.54 -19.47
C ASP A 157 5.09 -0.94 -18.23
N VAL A 158 5.35 -0.39 -17.05
CA VAL A 158 4.69 -0.79 -15.78
C VAL A 158 3.16 -0.76 -15.88
N PRO A 159 2.52 0.34 -16.36
CA PRO A 159 1.06 0.35 -16.51
C PRO A 159 0.55 -0.71 -17.48
N LEU A 160 1.25 -0.92 -18.60
CA LEU A 160 0.90 -1.92 -19.61
C LEU A 160 1.06 -3.35 -19.06
N LEU A 161 2.11 -3.60 -18.27
CA LEU A 161 2.37 -4.90 -17.65
C LEU A 161 1.25 -5.30 -16.69
N LEU A 162 0.81 -4.39 -15.81
CA LEU A 162 -0.33 -4.68 -14.92
C LEU A 162 -1.57 -4.97 -15.75
N THR A 163 -1.87 -4.10 -16.72
CA THR A 163 -3.09 -4.19 -17.52
C THR A 163 -3.19 -5.53 -18.24
N ARG A 164 -2.08 -6.03 -18.80
CA ARG A 164 -2.01 -7.35 -19.43
C ARG A 164 -2.24 -8.49 -18.44
N LYS A 165 -1.63 -8.41 -17.24
CA LYS A 165 -1.77 -9.45 -16.21
C LYS A 165 -3.20 -9.61 -15.72
N ILE A 166 -3.91 -8.51 -15.55
CA ILE A 166 -5.28 -8.51 -15.02
C ILE A 166 -6.36 -8.48 -16.12
N LYS A 167 -5.96 -8.49 -17.40
CA LYS A 167 -6.85 -8.39 -18.58
C LYS A 167 -7.78 -7.17 -18.56
N ALA A 168 -7.28 -6.05 -18.03
CA ALA A 168 -7.99 -4.78 -17.97
C ALA A 168 -7.96 -4.01 -19.30
N LYS A 169 -8.77 -2.96 -19.42
CA LYS A 169 -8.63 -1.96 -20.50
C LYS A 169 -7.50 -0.98 -20.18
N TYR A 170 -6.74 -0.54 -21.19
CA TYR A 170 -5.57 0.33 -21.00
C TYR A 170 -5.71 1.70 -21.66
N TYR A 171 -5.38 2.76 -20.92
CA TYR A 171 -5.29 4.14 -21.39
C TYR A 171 -3.84 4.64 -21.26
N GLN A 172 -3.25 5.02 -22.40
CA GLN A 172 -1.87 5.54 -22.51
C GLN A 172 -1.90 6.99 -23.00
N TRP A 173 -0.97 7.80 -22.52
CA TRP A 173 -0.80 9.17 -23.00
C TRP A 173 -0.38 9.20 -24.47
N PRO A 174 -1.06 9.98 -25.33
CA PRO A 174 -0.73 10.10 -26.76
C PRO A 174 0.37 11.15 -27.01
N ALA A 175 1.14 11.52 -26.00
CA ALA A 175 2.06 12.66 -25.99
C ALA A 175 3.40 12.26 -25.36
N PRO A 176 4.52 12.96 -25.66
CA PRO A 176 5.77 12.75 -24.94
C PRO A 176 5.64 13.14 -23.46
N ARG A 177 6.53 12.61 -22.62
CA ARG A 177 6.59 12.92 -21.18
C ARG A 177 6.82 14.40 -20.90
N TYR A 178 7.64 15.04 -21.72
CA TYR A 178 7.97 16.45 -21.61
C TYR A 178 7.72 17.10 -22.95
N ALA A 179 6.94 18.18 -22.94
CA ALA A 179 6.85 19.09 -24.07
C ALA A 179 8.18 19.85 -24.20
N GLN A 180 8.58 20.13 -25.43
CA GLN A 180 9.77 20.93 -25.73
C GLN A 180 9.48 22.42 -25.62
N SER A 181 8.24 22.85 -25.81
CA SER A 181 7.84 24.26 -25.67
C SER A 181 6.48 24.41 -24.99
N ALA A 182 6.15 25.64 -24.57
CA ALA A 182 4.82 25.97 -24.07
C ALA A 182 3.74 25.76 -25.15
N ASP A 183 4.03 26.12 -26.40
CA ASP A 183 3.13 25.91 -27.54
C ASP A 183 2.85 24.42 -27.77
N GLU A 184 3.88 23.57 -27.66
CA GLU A 184 3.71 22.12 -27.78
C GLU A 184 2.87 21.56 -26.61
N TYR A 185 3.10 22.07 -25.40
CA TYR A 185 2.28 21.70 -24.25
C TYR A 185 0.80 22.05 -24.46
N GLU A 186 0.51 23.26 -24.96
CA GLU A 186 -0.86 23.71 -25.24
C GLU A 186 -1.50 22.90 -26.38
N MET A 187 -0.74 22.60 -27.42
CA MET A 187 -1.17 21.69 -28.50
C MET A 187 -1.57 20.32 -27.96
N TRP A 188 -0.77 19.70 -27.08
CA TRP A 188 -1.14 18.43 -26.47
C TRP A 188 -2.37 18.56 -25.57
N CYS A 189 -2.46 19.61 -24.75
CA CYS A 189 -3.59 19.80 -23.83
C CYS A 189 -4.93 20.08 -24.55
N THR A 190 -4.88 20.60 -25.77
CA THR A 190 -6.07 20.81 -26.62
C THR A 190 -6.45 19.58 -27.43
N ASN A 191 -5.54 18.62 -27.61
CA ASN A 191 -5.79 17.38 -28.35
C ASN A 191 -6.91 16.52 -27.71
N ARG A 192 -7.83 16.01 -28.55
CA ARG A 192 -8.97 15.18 -28.12
C ARG A 192 -8.57 13.93 -27.34
N LEU A 193 -7.54 13.20 -27.81
CA LEU A 193 -7.09 11.97 -27.16
C LEU A 193 -6.43 12.27 -25.82
N PHE A 194 -5.64 13.35 -25.76
CA PHE A 194 -5.02 13.79 -24.51
C PHE A 194 -6.08 14.14 -23.46
N ARG A 195 -7.10 14.92 -23.84
CA ARG A 195 -8.23 15.25 -22.95
C ARG A 195 -9.00 14.02 -22.50
N SER A 196 -9.22 13.05 -23.38
CA SER A 196 -9.90 11.81 -23.05
C SER A 196 -9.14 11.00 -22.00
N VAL A 197 -7.83 10.81 -22.18
CA VAL A 197 -6.98 10.08 -21.22
C VAL A 197 -6.85 10.86 -19.91
N SER A 198 -6.72 12.18 -19.99
CA SER A 198 -6.71 13.06 -18.81
C SER A 198 -8.02 12.99 -18.00
N GLY A 199 -9.17 12.86 -18.66
CA GLY A 199 -10.45 12.63 -18.01
C GLY A 199 -10.45 11.33 -17.19
N VAL A 200 -10.05 10.21 -17.82
CA VAL A 200 -9.93 8.91 -17.14
C VAL A 200 -8.96 8.97 -15.97
N ALA A 201 -7.81 9.64 -16.13
CA ALA A 201 -6.83 9.78 -15.05
C ALA A 201 -7.36 10.57 -13.84
N ARG A 202 -8.24 11.56 -14.07
CA ARG A 202 -8.89 12.35 -12.99
C ARG A 202 -9.97 11.58 -12.25
N GLU A 203 -10.58 10.59 -12.90
CA GLU A 203 -11.61 9.72 -12.33
C GLU A 203 -11.02 8.47 -11.66
N ALA A 204 -9.69 8.37 -11.52
CA ALA A 204 -9.05 7.21 -10.89
C ALA A 204 -9.50 7.03 -9.43
N ASP A 205 -10.03 5.84 -9.10
CA ASP A 205 -10.44 5.46 -7.75
C ASP A 205 -9.24 5.27 -6.82
N VAL A 206 -8.13 4.80 -7.38
CA VAL A 206 -6.86 4.67 -6.67
C VAL A 206 -5.68 4.88 -7.62
N ILE A 207 -4.62 5.49 -7.08
CA ILE A 207 -3.38 5.79 -7.80
C ILE A 207 -2.21 5.09 -7.10
N PHE A 208 -1.47 4.27 -7.85
CA PHE A 208 -0.24 3.64 -7.39
C PHE A 208 0.97 4.33 -8.03
N VAL A 209 1.77 5.01 -7.22
CA VAL A 209 2.98 5.73 -7.67
C VAL A 209 4.17 5.40 -6.78
N GLY A 210 5.34 5.27 -7.40
CA GLY A 210 6.60 5.20 -6.67
C GLY A 210 7.10 6.60 -6.31
N ILE A 211 7.66 6.76 -5.11
CA ILE A 211 8.36 7.97 -4.70
C ILE A 211 9.86 7.75 -4.92
N GLY A 212 10.48 8.62 -5.72
CA GLY A 212 11.91 8.63 -5.95
C GLY A 212 12.59 9.82 -5.27
N PRO A 213 13.88 9.73 -4.92
CA PRO A 213 14.61 10.85 -4.34
C PRO A 213 14.71 12.02 -5.32
N LEU A 214 14.79 13.24 -4.79
CA LEU A 214 15.14 14.45 -5.54
C LEU A 214 16.67 14.66 -5.41
N GLY A 215 17.43 14.64 -6.50
CA GLY A 215 18.89 14.80 -6.47
C GLY A 215 19.61 14.20 -7.68
N THR A 216 20.95 14.25 -7.71
CA THR A 216 21.79 13.72 -8.81
C THR A 216 21.69 12.20 -9.01
N GLN A 217 21.03 11.48 -8.10
CA GLN A 217 20.70 10.06 -8.27
C GLN A 217 19.26 9.82 -8.77
N SER A 218 18.45 10.88 -8.88
CA SER A 218 17.07 10.82 -9.36
C SER A 218 17.03 10.57 -10.87
N ARG A 219 16.57 9.38 -11.28
CA ARG A 219 16.47 9.02 -12.70
C ARG A 219 15.45 9.90 -13.44
N SER A 220 14.36 10.29 -12.79
CA SER A 220 13.32 11.15 -13.38
C SER A 220 13.80 12.60 -13.57
N LEU A 221 14.58 13.12 -12.61
CA LEU A 221 15.14 14.47 -12.66
C LEU A 221 16.36 14.58 -13.59
N LYS A 222 17.15 13.51 -13.78
CA LYS A 222 18.24 13.51 -14.78
C LYS A 222 17.73 13.80 -16.19
N THR A 223 16.59 13.23 -16.57
CA THR A 223 15.96 13.48 -17.87
C THR A 223 15.39 14.90 -17.96
N ALA A 224 14.82 15.45 -16.89
CA ALA A 224 14.33 16.83 -16.87
C ALA A 224 15.45 17.89 -16.85
N LEU A 225 16.57 17.62 -16.17
CA LEU A 225 17.72 18.52 -16.07
C LEU A 225 18.62 18.51 -17.32
N SER A 226 18.70 17.38 -18.05
CA SER A 226 19.44 17.35 -19.32
C SER A 226 18.79 18.25 -20.38
N ILE A 227 17.46 18.35 -20.36
CA ILE A 227 16.70 19.27 -21.22
C ILE A 227 17.09 20.71 -20.88
N ARG A 228 17.11 21.10 -19.59
CA ARG A 228 17.42 22.48 -19.17
C ARG A 228 18.82 22.97 -19.57
N ARG A 229 19.82 22.08 -19.68
CA ARG A 229 21.17 22.45 -20.15
C ARG A 229 21.23 22.77 -21.64
N ARG A 230 20.29 22.26 -22.45
CA ARG A 230 20.22 22.52 -23.90
C ARG A 230 19.59 23.87 -24.25
N TRP A 231 19.00 24.57 -23.27
CA TRP A 231 18.40 25.91 -23.41
C TRP A 231 19.33 27.05 -22.98
N MET A 232 20.51 26.74 -22.43
CA MET A 232 21.50 27.74 -21.98
C MET A 232 22.78 27.75 -22.82
N SER A 233 22.74 27.16 -24.02
CA SER A 233 23.77 27.19 -25.05
C SER A 233 23.13 27.54 -26.38
#